data_AF-A0A2N8U1C1-F1
#
_entry.id   AF-A0A2N8U1C1-F1
#
_cell.length_a   1.000
_cell.length_b   1.000
_cell.length_c   1.000
_cell.angle_alpha   90.00
_cell.angle_beta   90.00
_cell.angle_gamma   90.00
#
_symmetry.space_group_name_H-M   'P 1'
#
loop_
_entity.id
_entity.type
_entity.pdbx_description
1 polymer ?
#
loop_
_entity_poly.entity_id
_entity_poly.type
_entity_poly.pdbx_seq_one_letter_code
_entity_poly.pdbx_strand_id
1 'polypeptide(L)'
;MVSRKVSKFKKILLSNHKDLEDFFNSSSNLEIIMAINNNLRSEVLNIINKVISTYKKVPITADDVYNEFLNDCPVILRKYKYQSESNFYAYIAQVVKNFCLNKLNYWLRKKRSIDLNMSSIDEMIYITDISAEKEMNDKVDQVDFIRLFHRFFSKSDIANIELILSKKWIPHSTYKLNSYRDSIIEKIALYYSS
;
A
#
# COMPACT_ATOMS: atom_id res chain seq x y z
N MET A 1 13.73 -23.72 13.73
CA MET A 1 14.74 -24.79 13.83
C MET A 1 15.61 -24.74 12.57
N VAL A 2 16.85 -24.25 12.65
CA VAL A 2 17.74 -24.18 11.46
C VAL A 2 18.23 -25.59 11.17
N SER A 3 17.98 -26.11 9.97
CA SER A 3 18.36 -27.49 9.63
C SER A 3 19.87 -27.69 9.75
N ARG A 4 20.32 -28.88 10.18
CA ARG A 4 21.76 -29.21 10.29
C ARG A 4 22.53 -28.93 9.00
N LYS A 5 21.87 -29.05 7.83
CA LYS A 5 22.44 -28.74 6.52
C LYS A 5 22.70 -27.24 6.34
N VAL A 6 21.80 -26.37 6.76
CA VAL A 6 21.98 -24.90 6.71
C VAL A 6 23.16 -24.46 7.59
N SER A 7 23.35 -25.08 8.77
CA SER A 7 24.52 -24.82 9.61
C SER A 7 25.83 -25.35 9.01
N LYS A 8 25.76 -26.41 8.19
CA LYS A 8 26.92 -26.97 7.46
C LYS A 8 27.36 -26.04 6.33
N PHE A 9 26.44 -25.29 5.71
CA PHE A 9 26.76 -24.34 4.64
C PHE A 9 27.80 -23.30 5.07
N LYS A 10 27.67 -22.71 6.27
CA LYS A 10 28.66 -21.76 6.81
C LYS A 10 30.06 -22.36 6.89
N LYS A 11 30.15 -23.65 7.27
CA LYS A 11 31.43 -24.36 7.35
C LYS A 11 32.02 -24.58 5.96
N ILE A 12 31.18 -24.94 4.99
CA ILE A 12 31.59 -25.13 3.59
C ILE A 12 32.11 -23.81 2.98
N LEU A 13 31.46 -22.68 3.29
CA LEU A 13 31.90 -21.35 2.85
C LEU A 13 33.26 -20.94 3.41
N LEU A 14 33.65 -21.45 4.58
CA LEU A 14 34.94 -21.17 5.22
C LEU A 14 36.01 -22.22 4.86
N SER A 15 35.62 -23.31 4.21
CA SER A 15 36.51 -24.40 3.78
C SER A 15 36.62 -24.41 2.26
N ASN A 16 36.84 -25.59 1.67
CA ASN A 16 36.94 -25.75 0.22
C ASN A 16 35.55 -25.58 -0.44
N HIS A 17 35.45 -24.63 -1.36
CA HIS A 17 34.24 -24.35 -2.14
C HIS A 17 33.78 -25.51 -3.04
N LYS A 18 34.58 -26.57 -3.19
CA LYS A 18 34.23 -27.80 -3.91
C LYS A 18 32.93 -28.43 -3.39
N ASP A 19 32.75 -28.44 -2.07
CA ASP A 19 31.58 -29.10 -1.43
C ASP A 19 30.28 -28.30 -1.62
N LEU A 20 30.35 -27.07 -2.17
CA LEU A 20 29.16 -26.26 -2.46
C LEU A 20 28.33 -26.86 -3.59
N GLU A 21 28.98 -27.45 -4.60
CA GLU A 21 28.28 -28.06 -5.72
C GLU A 21 27.39 -29.22 -5.24
N ASP A 22 27.95 -30.11 -4.43
CA ASP A 22 27.22 -31.22 -3.81
C ASP A 22 26.13 -30.70 -2.87
N PHE A 23 26.40 -29.63 -2.12
CA PHE A 23 25.40 -28.98 -1.27
C PHE A 23 24.20 -28.49 -2.09
N PHE A 24 24.39 -27.76 -3.19
CA PHE A 24 23.29 -27.22 -3.99
C PHE A 24 22.50 -28.30 -4.72
N ASN A 25 23.17 -29.38 -5.15
CA ASN A 25 22.51 -30.49 -5.83
C ASN A 25 21.70 -31.38 -4.86
N SER A 26 22.15 -31.53 -3.62
CA SER A 26 21.51 -32.41 -2.61
C SER A 26 20.55 -31.70 -1.65
N SER A 27 20.44 -30.37 -1.73
CA SER A 27 19.57 -29.57 -0.86
C SER A 27 18.27 -29.17 -1.54
N SER A 28 17.21 -29.11 -0.74
CA SER A 28 15.91 -28.58 -1.19
C SER A 28 15.99 -27.07 -1.45
N ASN A 29 15.05 -26.54 -2.23
CA ASN A 29 15.00 -25.10 -2.52
C ASN A 29 14.97 -24.26 -1.23
N LEU A 30 14.14 -24.64 -0.27
CA LEU A 30 14.01 -23.95 1.00
C LEU A 30 15.33 -23.94 1.79
N GLU A 31 16.06 -25.05 1.81
CA GLU A 31 17.36 -25.13 2.48
C GLU A 31 18.40 -24.21 1.84
N ILE A 32 18.41 -24.12 0.50
CA ILE A 32 19.31 -23.20 -0.22
C ILE A 32 18.94 -21.75 0.10
N ILE A 33 17.65 -21.40 0.08
CA ILE A 33 17.17 -20.06 0.45
C ILE A 33 17.60 -19.69 1.87
N MET A 34 17.36 -20.58 2.83
CA MET A 34 17.76 -20.36 4.23
C MET A 34 19.27 -20.24 4.37
N ALA A 35 20.05 -21.03 3.63
CA ALA A 35 21.51 -20.99 3.66
C ALA A 35 22.04 -19.64 3.18
N ILE A 36 21.52 -19.13 2.06
CA ILE A 36 21.88 -17.80 1.54
C ILE A 36 21.41 -16.70 2.50
N ASN A 37 20.16 -16.74 2.95
CA ASN A 37 19.59 -15.70 3.80
C ASN A 37 20.29 -15.62 5.17
N ASN A 38 20.78 -16.73 5.72
CA ASN A 38 21.43 -16.73 7.03
C ASN A 38 22.92 -16.36 6.97
N ASN A 39 23.59 -16.58 5.83
CA ASN A 39 25.05 -16.47 5.76
C ASN A 39 25.57 -15.40 4.80
N LEU A 40 24.75 -14.97 3.82
CA LEU A 40 25.18 -14.06 2.76
C LEU A 40 24.19 -12.90 2.53
N ARG A 41 23.21 -12.70 3.42
CA ARG A 41 22.19 -11.66 3.27
C ARG A 41 22.80 -10.27 3.13
N SER A 42 23.71 -9.91 4.04
CA SER A 42 24.38 -8.61 4.04
C SER A 42 25.16 -8.37 2.75
N GLU A 43 25.90 -9.38 2.30
CA GLU A 43 26.74 -9.35 1.11
C GLU A 43 25.87 -9.15 -0.13
N VAL A 44 24.80 -9.94 -0.27
CA VAL A 44 23.85 -9.85 -1.39
C VAL A 44 23.16 -8.49 -1.39
N LEU A 45 22.63 -8.03 -0.26
CA LEU A 45 22.00 -6.71 -0.15
C LEU A 45 22.98 -5.58 -0.48
N ASN A 46 24.24 -5.66 -0.05
CA ASN A 46 25.26 -4.67 -0.40
C ASN A 46 25.52 -4.61 -1.90
N ILE A 47 25.55 -5.75 -2.59
CA ILE A 47 25.68 -5.80 -4.05
C ILE A 47 24.44 -5.18 -4.71
N ILE A 48 23.24 -5.55 -4.27
CA ILE A 48 21.97 -5.01 -4.80
C ILE A 48 21.94 -3.49 -4.64
N ASN A 49 22.22 -2.97 -3.44
CA ASN A 49 22.25 -1.53 -3.16
C ASN A 49 23.24 -0.79 -4.04
N LYS A 50 24.46 -1.32 -4.21
CA LYS A 50 25.46 -0.74 -5.12
C LYS A 50 24.97 -0.70 -6.56
N VAL A 51 24.27 -1.73 -7.03
CA VAL A 51 23.77 -1.75 -8.40
C VAL A 51 22.59 -0.78 -8.57
N ILE A 52 21.57 -0.85 -7.70
CA ILE A 52 20.35 -0.02 -7.80
C ILE A 52 20.65 1.47 -7.63
N SER A 53 21.54 1.85 -6.71
CA SER A 53 21.90 3.27 -6.49
C SER A 53 22.46 3.96 -7.73
N THR A 54 23.04 3.21 -8.67
CA THR A 54 23.48 3.71 -9.98
C THR A 54 22.32 4.15 -10.89
N TYR A 55 21.09 3.71 -10.61
CA TYR A 55 19.90 3.92 -11.45
C TYR A 55 18.81 4.68 -10.70
N LYS A 56 18.85 6.02 -10.79
CA LYS A 56 17.94 6.94 -10.06
C LYS A 56 16.45 6.88 -10.44
N LYS A 57 16.06 6.09 -11.45
CA LYS A 57 14.72 6.14 -12.07
C LYS A 57 13.86 4.90 -11.88
N VAL A 58 14.21 4.00 -10.95
CA VAL A 58 13.49 2.74 -10.76
C VAL A 58 12.86 2.71 -9.36
N PRO A 59 11.53 2.51 -9.23
CA PRO A 59 10.83 2.60 -7.95
C PRO A 59 10.87 1.24 -7.25
N ILE A 60 12.08 0.75 -6.95
CA ILE A 60 12.26 -0.58 -6.37
C ILE A 60 13.28 -0.50 -5.26
N THR A 61 12.94 -1.09 -4.12
CA THR A 61 13.84 -1.16 -2.98
C THR A 61 14.81 -2.33 -3.13
N ALA A 62 15.96 -2.25 -2.46
CA ALA A 62 16.91 -3.36 -2.45
C ALA A 62 16.32 -4.63 -1.82
N ASP A 63 15.41 -4.48 -0.84
CA ASP A 63 14.73 -5.60 -0.20
C ASP A 63 13.77 -6.32 -1.17
N ASP A 64 13.07 -5.59 -2.04
CA ASP A 64 12.21 -6.19 -3.07
C ASP A 64 13.03 -7.07 -4.01
N VAL A 65 14.13 -6.52 -4.54
CA VAL A 65 15.04 -7.27 -5.43
C VAL A 65 15.68 -8.45 -4.70
N TYR A 66 15.98 -8.31 -3.42
CA TYR A 66 16.55 -9.38 -2.61
C TYR A 66 15.57 -10.54 -2.41
N ASN A 67 14.31 -10.25 -2.09
CA ASN A 67 13.27 -11.26 -1.93
C ASN A 67 13.00 -12.00 -3.25
N GLU A 68 12.95 -11.29 -4.37
CA GLU A 68 12.86 -11.91 -5.69
C GLU A 68 14.08 -12.78 -6.00
N PHE A 69 15.29 -12.29 -5.68
CA PHE A 69 16.51 -13.05 -5.86
C PHE A 69 16.48 -14.35 -5.04
N LEU A 70 16.05 -14.32 -3.78
CA LEU A 70 15.93 -15.52 -2.95
C LEU A 70 14.99 -16.56 -3.58
N ASN A 71 13.91 -16.15 -4.22
CA ASN A 71 13.00 -17.09 -4.89
C ASN A 71 13.69 -17.82 -6.06
N ASP A 72 14.49 -17.09 -6.86
CA ASP A 72 15.17 -17.63 -8.04
C ASP A 72 16.54 -18.27 -7.72
N CYS A 73 17.12 -17.96 -6.55
CA CYS A 73 18.48 -18.37 -6.21
C CYS A 73 18.72 -19.88 -6.26
N PRO A 74 17.79 -20.78 -5.86
CA PRO A 74 18.04 -22.22 -5.94
C PRO A 74 18.32 -22.70 -7.37
N VAL A 75 17.59 -22.16 -8.34
CA VAL A 75 17.76 -22.50 -9.76
C VAL A 75 19.10 -21.99 -10.29
N ILE A 76 19.51 -20.78 -9.86
CA ILE A 76 20.77 -20.18 -10.29
C ILE A 76 21.97 -20.88 -9.65
N LEU A 77 21.90 -21.19 -8.36
CA LEU A 77 23.00 -21.78 -7.61
C LEU A 77 23.25 -23.24 -7.94
N ARG A 78 22.23 -24.00 -8.38
CA ARG A 78 22.44 -25.36 -8.91
C ARG A 78 23.27 -25.42 -10.18
N LYS A 79 23.43 -24.30 -10.90
CA LYS A 79 24.30 -24.20 -12.06
C LYS A 79 25.76 -23.91 -11.68
N TYR A 80 26.04 -23.68 -10.40
CA TYR A 80 27.40 -23.47 -9.92
C TYR A 80 28.23 -24.74 -10.16
N LYS A 81 29.39 -24.55 -10.77
CA LYS A 81 30.41 -25.57 -11.00
C LYS A 81 31.70 -25.10 -10.40
N TYR A 82 32.27 -25.90 -9.50
CA TYR A 82 33.51 -25.54 -8.85
C TYR A 82 34.68 -25.58 -9.85
N GLN A 83 35.49 -24.51 -9.86
CA GLN A 83 36.79 -24.47 -10.52
C GLN A 83 37.84 -24.02 -9.50
N SER A 84 39.05 -24.59 -9.56
CA SER A 84 40.11 -24.35 -8.57
C SER A 84 40.54 -22.89 -8.45
N GLU A 85 40.42 -22.12 -9.52
CA GLU A 85 40.78 -20.69 -9.56
C GLU A 85 39.59 -19.77 -9.23
N SER A 86 38.39 -20.34 -9.01
CA SER A 86 37.16 -19.58 -8.83
C SER A 86 36.76 -19.47 -7.35
N ASN A 87 36.40 -18.25 -6.94
CA ASN A 87 35.85 -17.98 -5.62
C ASN A 87 34.32 -17.93 -5.68
N PHE A 88 33.64 -18.68 -4.80
CA PHE A 88 32.19 -18.65 -4.71
C PHE A 88 31.62 -17.26 -4.40
N TYR A 89 32.30 -16.46 -3.58
CA TYR A 89 31.88 -15.07 -3.31
C TYR A 89 31.89 -14.23 -4.59
N ALA A 90 32.87 -14.43 -5.47
CA ALA A 90 32.93 -13.76 -6.76
C ALA A 90 31.81 -14.23 -7.69
N TYR A 91 31.52 -15.54 -7.71
CA TYR A 91 30.38 -16.09 -8.45
C TYR A 91 29.05 -15.48 -7.99
N ILE A 92 28.80 -15.46 -6.68
CA ILE A 92 27.61 -14.84 -6.09
C ILE A 92 27.53 -13.36 -6.47
N ALA A 93 28.62 -12.61 -6.32
CA ALA A 93 28.65 -11.20 -6.68
C ALA A 93 28.26 -10.97 -8.14
N GLN A 94 28.79 -11.78 -9.05
CA GLN A 94 28.48 -11.67 -10.48
C GLN A 94 27.03 -12.06 -10.79
N VAL A 95 26.53 -13.13 -10.19
CA VAL A 95 25.15 -13.60 -10.35
C VAL A 95 24.15 -12.56 -9.86
N VAL A 96 24.35 -12.04 -8.64
CA VAL A 96 23.46 -11.02 -8.05
C VAL A 96 23.49 -9.75 -8.89
N LYS A 97 24.68 -9.31 -9.32
CA LYS A 97 24.81 -8.16 -10.21
C LYS A 97 24.03 -8.36 -11.52
N ASN A 98 24.19 -9.50 -12.18
CA ASN A 98 23.48 -9.82 -13.43
C ASN A 98 21.96 -9.90 -13.21
N PHE A 99 21.52 -10.46 -12.08
CA PHE A 99 20.11 -10.49 -11.70
C PHE A 99 19.53 -9.08 -11.56
N CYS A 100 20.22 -8.21 -10.81
CA CYS A 100 19.83 -6.80 -10.66
C CYS A 100 19.76 -6.08 -12.01
N LEU A 101 20.79 -6.22 -12.86
CA LEU A 101 20.82 -5.59 -14.18
C LEU A 101 19.66 -6.05 -15.06
N ASN A 102 19.31 -7.34 -15.03
CA ASN A 102 18.15 -7.85 -15.78
C ASN A 102 16.83 -7.25 -15.30
N LYS A 103 16.65 -7.14 -13.98
CA LYS A 103 15.47 -6.49 -13.40
C LYS A 103 15.43 -5.02 -13.76
N LEU A 104 16.51 -4.29 -13.54
CA LEU A 104 16.61 -2.87 -13.89
C LEU A 104 16.33 -2.65 -15.39
N ASN A 105 16.88 -3.47 -16.27
CA ASN A 105 16.59 -3.41 -17.70
C ASN A 105 15.10 -3.65 -18.00
N TYR A 106 14.45 -4.57 -17.29
CA TYR A 106 13.02 -4.80 -17.43
C TYR A 106 12.18 -3.56 -17.03
N TRP A 107 12.58 -2.87 -15.96
CA TRP A 107 11.89 -1.69 -15.44
C TRP A 107 12.19 -0.41 -16.23
N LEU A 108 13.41 -0.26 -16.74
CA LEU A 108 13.83 0.86 -17.59
C LEU A 108 13.30 0.77 -19.03
N ARG A 109 12.67 -0.34 -19.44
CA ARG A 109 12.01 -0.42 -20.75
C ARG A 109 10.93 0.67 -20.83
N LYS A 110 10.97 1.46 -21.92
CA LYS A 110 10.17 2.69 -22.18
C LYS A 110 8.69 2.69 -21.74
N LYS A 111 8.03 1.54 -21.64
CA LYS A 111 6.64 1.45 -21.15
C LYS A 111 6.49 1.59 -19.62
N ARG A 112 7.59 1.45 -18.87
CA ARG A 112 7.60 1.38 -17.38
C ARG A 112 8.58 2.34 -16.71
N SER A 113 9.41 3.03 -17.49
CA SER A 113 10.25 4.11 -17.00
C SER A 113 9.36 5.33 -16.71
N ILE A 114 8.84 5.41 -15.49
CA ILE A 114 8.19 6.61 -14.99
C ILE A 114 9.31 7.52 -14.50
N ASP A 115 9.31 8.79 -14.89
CA ASP A 115 10.19 9.78 -14.25
C ASP A 115 9.69 9.98 -12.82
N LEU A 116 10.38 9.36 -11.86
CA LEU A 116 10.04 9.38 -10.43
C LEU A 116 10.36 10.70 -9.74
N ASN A 117 10.28 11.83 -10.45
CA ASN A 117 10.24 13.15 -9.81
C ASN A 117 8.87 13.41 -9.16
N MET A 118 8.27 12.38 -8.55
CA MET A 118 7.12 12.52 -7.68
C MET A 118 7.62 12.33 -6.26
N SER A 119 7.46 13.38 -5.46
CA SER A 119 7.70 13.36 -4.01
C SER A 119 7.02 12.13 -3.41
N SER A 120 7.71 11.43 -2.51
CA SER A 120 7.15 10.27 -1.80
C SER A 120 5.83 10.66 -1.13
N ILE A 121 4.83 9.79 -1.23
CA ILE A 121 3.52 9.97 -0.56
C ILE A 121 3.70 10.16 0.96
N ASP A 122 4.77 9.60 1.54
CA ASP A 122 5.13 9.77 2.95
C ASP A 122 5.56 11.21 3.32
N GLU A 123 5.82 12.08 2.34
CA GLU A 123 6.06 13.52 2.53
C GLU A 123 4.83 14.39 2.20
N MET A 124 3.63 13.80 2.06
CA MET A 124 2.42 14.61 2.00
C MET A 124 2.15 15.24 3.37
N ILE A 125 2.53 16.50 3.50
CA ILE A 125 2.06 17.36 4.58
C ILE A 125 0.55 17.53 4.35
N TYR A 126 -0.25 16.78 5.11
CA TYR A 126 -1.70 16.97 5.13
C TYR A 126 -1.98 18.33 5.77
N ILE A 127 -2.22 19.33 4.93
CA ILE A 127 -2.72 20.62 5.38
C ILE A 127 -4.23 20.44 5.53
N THR A 128 -4.71 20.37 6.77
CA THR A 128 -6.14 20.33 7.05
C THR A 128 -6.73 21.71 6.76
N ASP A 129 -7.45 21.82 5.65
CA ASP A 129 -8.24 23.01 5.35
C ASP A 129 -9.57 22.93 6.10
N ILE A 130 -9.58 23.50 7.30
CA ILE A 130 -10.76 23.57 8.18
C ILE A 130 -11.95 24.24 7.48
N SER A 131 -11.69 25.16 6.54
CA SER A 131 -12.75 25.84 5.81
C SER A 131 -13.42 24.92 4.79
N ALA A 132 -12.63 24.11 4.08
CA ALA A 132 -13.14 23.12 3.13
C ALA A 132 -13.88 21.97 3.83
N GLU A 133 -13.40 21.51 4.98
CA GLU A 133 -14.08 20.50 5.79
C GLU A 133 -15.44 20.99 6.28
N LYS A 134 -15.50 22.23 6.78
CA LYS A 134 -16.75 22.85 7.19
C LYS A 134 -17.73 23.01 6.01
N GLU A 135 -17.26 23.47 4.85
CA GLU A 135 -18.11 23.60 3.66
C GLU A 135 -18.65 22.25 3.19
N MET A 136 -17.84 21.19 3.25
CA MET A 136 -18.32 19.83 2.95
C MET A 136 -19.39 19.38 3.93
N ASN A 137 -19.17 19.55 5.24
CA ASN A 137 -20.14 19.16 6.26
C ASN A 137 -21.45 19.93 6.11
N ASP A 138 -21.40 21.25 5.89
CA ASP A 138 -22.60 22.08 5.66
C ASP A 138 -23.39 21.60 4.43
N LYS A 139 -22.70 21.18 3.35
CA LYS A 139 -23.35 20.62 2.16
C LYS A 139 -23.95 19.24 2.40
N VAL A 140 -23.28 18.39 3.18
CA VAL A 140 -23.81 17.06 3.55
C VAL A 140 -25.07 17.23 4.39
N ASP A 141 -25.03 18.07 5.42
CA ASP A 141 -26.17 18.37 6.28
C ASP A 141 -27.33 18.96 5.48
N GLN A 142 -27.05 19.87 4.54
CA GLN A 142 -28.07 20.43 3.65
C GLN A 142 -28.71 19.34 2.79
N VAL A 143 -27.91 18.42 2.23
CA VAL A 143 -28.41 17.32 1.39
C VAL A 143 -29.24 16.35 2.22
N ASP A 144 -28.80 15.99 3.43
CA ASP A 144 -29.52 15.07 4.31
C ASP A 144 -30.82 15.70 4.83
N PHE A 145 -30.78 16.97 5.21
CA PHE A 145 -31.99 17.71 5.59
C PHE A 145 -32.99 17.77 4.45
N ILE A 146 -32.56 18.10 3.23
CA ILE A 146 -33.44 18.21 2.06
C ILE A 146 -33.94 16.82 1.59
N ARG A 147 -33.09 15.79 1.63
CA ARG A 147 -33.45 14.46 1.09
C ARG A 147 -34.21 13.60 2.08
N LEU A 148 -33.92 13.67 3.37
CA LEU A 148 -34.49 12.76 4.37
C LEU A 148 -35.61 13.44 5.15
N PHE A 149 -35.36 14.63 5.70
CA PHE A 149 -36.32 15.32 6.56
C PHE A 149 -37.37 16.09 5.74
N HIS A 150 -36.96 16.88 4.76
CA HIS A 150 -37.88 17.72 3.97
C HIS A 150 -38.81 16.89 3.05
N ARG A 151 -38.41 15.67 2.66
CA ARG A 151 -39.29 14.73 1.94
C ARG A 151 -40.43 14.17 2.78
N PHE A 152 -40.29 14.18 4.11
CA PHE A 152 -41.33 13.73 5.03
C PHE A 152 -42.54 14.69 5.05
N PHE A 153 -42.32 15.94 4.67
CA PHE A 153 -43.35 16.97 4.57
C PHE A 153 -43.95 17.04 3.17
N SER A 154 -45.27 17.11 3.11
CA SER A 154 -45.98 17.40 1.87
C SER A 154 -45.78 18.86 1.45
N LYS A 155 -46.06 19.19 0.17
CA LYS A 155 -46.01 20.58 -0.32
C LYS A 155 -46.86 21.55 0.51
N SER A 156 -48.00 21.09 1.03
CA SER A 156 -48.85 21.88 1.93
C SER A 156 -48.24 22.07 3.31
N ASP A 157 -47.54 21.07 3.85
CA ASP A 157 -46.88 21.20 5.14
C ASP A 157 -45.75 22.22 5.08
N ILE A 158 -44.97 22.22 3.99
CA ILE A 158 -43.90 23.21 3.76
C ILE A 158 -44.48 24.62 3.69
N ALA A 159 -45.57 24.82 2.95
CA ALA A 159 -46.26 26.10 2.89
C ALA A 159 -46.80 26.55 4.27
N ASN A 160 -47.29 25.60 5.09
CA ASN A 160 -47.74 25.88 6.45
C ASN A 160 -46.57 26.22 7.40
N ILE A 161 -45.41 25.58 7.25
CA ILE A 161 -44.19 25.90 8.01
C ILE A 161 -43.73 27.32 7.66
N GLU A 162 -43.66 27.65 6.37
CA GLU A 162 -43.33 29.00 5.90
C GLU A 162 -44.32 30.04 6.42
N LEU A 163 -45.62 29.71 6.45
CA LEU A 163 -46.67 30.56 7.00
C LEU A 163 -46.47 30.81 8.51
N ILE A 164 -46.15 29.77 9.29
CA ILE A 164 -45.93 29.86 10.74
C ILE A 164 -44.67 30.68 11.07
N LEU A 165 -43.59 30.50 10.29
CA LEU A 165 -42.31 31.18 10.49
C LEU A 165 -42.26 32.58 9.86
N SER A 166 -43.23 32.92 9.02
CA SER A 166 -43.32 34.21 8.34
C SER A 166 -43.51 35.35 9.35
N LYS A 167 -42.69 36.38 9.22
CA LYS A 167 -42.89 37.67 9.93
C LYS A 167 -43.93 38.55 9.24
N LYS A 168 -44.46 38.15 8.07
CA LYS A 168 -45.49 38.90 7.36
C LYS A 168 -46.85 38.59 7.96
N TRP A 169 -47.62 39.64 8.24
CA TRP A 169 -48.99 39.49 8.71
C TRP A 169 -49.87 38.92 7.60
N ILE A 170 -50.49 37.76 7.87
CA ILE A 170 -51.42 37.09 6.96
C ILE A 170 -52.68 36.74 7.78
N PRO A 171 -53.89 37.04 7.29
CA PRO A 171 -55.11 36.86 8.07
C PRO A 171 -55.45 35.37 8.24
N HIS A 172 -55.13 34.84 9.42
CA HIS A 172 -55.51 33.51 9.87
C HIS A 172 -56.01 33.57 11.30
N SER A 173 -56.99 32.72 11.64
CA SER A 173 -57.41 32.57 13.03
C SER A 173 -56.33 31.85 13.83
N THR A 174 -56.19 32.22 15.11
CA THR A 174 -55.27 31.58 16.05
C THR A 174 -55.49 30.07 16.11
N TYR A 175 -56.76 29.64 16.07
CA TYR A 175 -57.12 28.21 16.03
C TYR A 175 -56.54 27.48 14.82
N LYS A 176 -56.61 28.08 13.64
CA LYS A 176 -56.10 27.50 12.39
C LYS A 176 -54.58 27.39 12.40
N LEU A 177 -53.88 28.39 12.93
CA LEU A 177 -52.42 28.36 13.08
C LEU A 177 -51.95 27.31 14.09
N ASN A 178 -52.67 27.18 15.21
CA ASN A 178 -52.39 26.14 16.20
C ASN A 178 -52.60 24.73 15.61
N SER A 179 -53.68 24.52 14.86
CA SER A 179 -53.93 23.23 14.18
C SER A 179 -52.81 22.86 13.21
N TYR A 180 -52.27 23.81 12.45
CA TYR A 180 -51.11 23.56 11.59
C TYR A 180 -49.86 23.22 12.40
N ARG A 181 -49.63 23.95 13.49
CA ARG A 181 -48.48 23.72 14.37
C ARG A 181 -48.52 22.32 14.99
N ASP A 182 -49.66 21.91 15.53
CA ASP A 182 -49.82 20.60 16.17
C ASP A 182 -49.62 19.46 15.17
N SER A 183 -50.16 19.60 13.95
CA SER A 183 -49.98 18.62 12.87
C SER A 183 -48.51 18.49 12.42
N ILE A 184 -47.77 19.61 12.37
CA ILE A 184 -46.34 19.60 12.04
C ILE A 184 -45.53 18.96 13.19
N ILE A 185 -45.87 19.26 14.44
CA ILE A 185 -45.20 18.67 15.63
C ILE A 185 -45.38 17.15 15.66
N GLU A 186 -46.59 16.64 15.42
CA GLU A 186 -46.85 15.20 15.34
C GLU A 186 -46.02 14.52 14.25
N LYS A 187 -45.92 15.15 13.07
CA LYS A 187 -45.08 14.64 11.97
C LYS A 187 -43.61 14.61 12.33
N ILE A 188 -43.09 15.64 13.00
CA ILE A 188 -41.70 15.66 13.48
C ILE A 188 -41.49 14.54 14.51
N ALA A 189 -42.41 14.38 15.45
CA ALA A 189 -42.33 13.32 16.47
C ALA A 189 -42.30 11.93 15.83
N LEU A 190 -43.15 11.68 14.83
CA LEU A 190 -43.19 10.43 14.08
C LEU A 190 -41.88 10.13 13.33
N TYR A 191 -41.28 11.15 12.71
CA TYR A 191 -40.00 11.00 11.99
C TYR A 191 -38.86 10.53 12.91
N TYR A 192 -38.78 11.07 14.14
CA TYR A 192 -37.72 10.70 15.10
C TYR A 192 -38.05 9.47 15.96
N SER A 193 -39.30 8.99 15.95
CA SER A 193 -39.70 7.75 16.62
C SER A 193 -39.62 6.51 15.72
N SER A 194 -39.36 6.68 14.42
CA SER A 194 -39.19 5.63 13.41
C SER A 194 -37.75 5.18 13.31
#